data_AF-A0A7C8MNS8-F1
#
_entry.id   AF-A0A7C8MNS8-F1
#
_cell.length_a   1.000
_cell.length_b   1.000
_cell.length_c   1.000
_cell.angle_alpha   90.00
_cell.angle_beta   90.00
_cell.angle_gamma   90.00
#
_symmetry.space_group_name_H-M   'P 1'
#
loop_
_entity.id
_entity.type
_entity.pdbx_description
1 polymer ?
#
loop_
_entity_poly.entity_id
_entity_poly.type
_entity_poly.pdbx_seq_one_letter_code
_entity_poly.pdbx_strand_id
1 'polypeptide(L)'
;MFGRRGSGLDALIHRPRPSAWQLFLQNPSIYIVRKLYSWRRLTKESWNPEHQEVSVVCISDTHNSQCPIPPGDILIHAGDLTQSGSLEELRATISWLQEQPHQFKVVIAGNHDLLLDPSKDDRVGEAVLARKQIEWGDIRYLQDTSMVIALKGRRLKVYGSPKSPRHGNWAFQYPRESDVWRHTIPDDTDILITHGPPRAHLDLTTLGCPHLLRELWRVHPALHVFGHVHEGYGQEWAQFDSFQAAYERAVLEGGGFWNLVVVLRAFVFSLFASPALATCQLINPSLVGGLRDDARRKPIKVYI
;
A
#
# COMPACT_ATOMS: atom_id res chain seq x y z
N MET A 1 28.31 38.16 5.96
CA MET A 1 27.10 37.35 6.25
C MET A 1 27.48 35.89 6.26
N PHE A 2 27.89 35.37 7.42
CA PHE A 2 28.27 33.96 7.57
C PHE A 2 27.02 33.15 7.94
N GLY A 3 26.52 32.38 6.98
CA GLY A 3 25.40 31.47 7.18
C GLY A 3 25.78 30.39 8.18
N ARG A 4 24.96 30.22 9.22
CA ARG A 4 25.00 29.06 10.12
C ARG A 4 24.93 27.80 9.26
N ARG A 5 26.00 26.99 9.25
CA ARG A 5 25.93 25.61 8.78
C ARG A 5 25.00 24.88 9.75
N GLY A 6 23.81 24.52 9.28
CA GLY A 6 22.91 23.65 10.02
C GLY A 6 23.63 22.36 10.41
N SER A 7 23.23 21.78 11.54
CA SER A 7 23.84 20.55 12.05
C SER A 7 23.73 19.43 11.00
N GLY A 8 24.56 18.39 11.10
CA GLY A 8 24.46 17.23 10.20
C GLY A 8 23.06 16.59 10.17
N LEU A 9 22.29 16.74 11.24
CA LEU A 9 20.89 16.31 11.34
C LEU A 9 19.95 17.24 10.56
N ASP A 10 20.11 18.57 10.67
CA ASP A 10 19.32 19.53 9.88
C ASP A 10 19.54 19.34 8.38
N ALA A 11 20.78 19.06 7.96
CA ALA A 11 21.11 18.77 6.58
C ALA A 11 20.51 17.43 6.08
N LEU A 12 20.27 16.46 6.97
CA LEU A 12 19.61 15.19 6.65
C LEU A 12 18.08 15.33 6.59
N ILE A 13 17.51 16.17 7.47
CA ILE A 13 16.08 16.48 7.53
C ILE A 13 15.66 17.33 6.31
N HIS A 14 16.47 18.31 5.92
CA HIS A 14 16.17 19.24 4.82
C HIS A 14 16.82 18.87 3.48
N ARG A 15 17.30 17.63 3.30
CA ARG A 15 17.89 17.21 2.03
C ARG A 15 16.83 17.27 0.90
N PRO A 16 17.04 18.06 -0.17
CA PRO A 16 16.05 18.20 -1.23
C PRO A 16 15.83 16.87 -1.96
N ARG A 17 14.59 16.66 -2.45
CA ARG A 17 14.25 15.49 -3.28
C ARG A 17 15.17 15.44 -4.51
N PRO A 18 15.68 14.24 -4.88
CA PRO A 18 16.50 14.13 -6.07
C PRO A 18 15.71 14.52 -7.31
N SER A 19 16.30 15.34 -8.17
CA SER A 19 15.69 15.73 -9.43
C SER A 19 15.59 14.54 -10.40
N ALA A 20 14.76 14.66 -11.43
CA ALA A 20 14.68 13.65 -12.48
C ALA A 20 16.05 13.33 -13.11
N TRP A 21 16.90 14.36 -13.28
CA TRP A 21 18.26 14.19 -13.79
C TRP A 21 19.16 13.43 -12.82
N GLN A 22 19.05 13.71 -11.51
CA GLN A 22 19.81 12.97 -10.49
C GLN A 22 19.38 11.50 -10.41
N LEU A 23 18.08 11.23 -10.50
CA LEU A 23 17.55 9.85 -10.55
C LEU A 23 18.04 9.11 -11.81
N PHE A 24 18.04 9.78 -12.96
CA PHE A 24 18.59 9.22 -14.19
C PHE A 24 20.08 8.91 -14.06
N LEU A 25 20.90 9.82 -13.54
CA LEU A 25 22.34 9.58 -13.36
C LEU A 25 22.63 8.45 -12.36
N GLN A 26 21.79 8.26 -11.34
CA GLN A 26 21.96 7.18 -10.37
C GLN A 26 21.72 5.80 -10.97
N ASN A 27 20.64 5.63 -11.74
CA ASN A 27 20.37 4.40 -12.46
C ASN A 27 19.59 4.68 -13.76
N PRO A 28 20.31 4.91 -14.88
CA PRO A 28 19.69 5.28 -16.15
C PRO A 28 18.69 4.25 -16.63
N SER A 29 19.05 2.96 -16.51
CA SER A 29 18.21 1.86 -16.97
C SER A 29 16.88 1.79 -16.22
N ILE A 30 16.91 1.86 -14.89
CA ILE A 30 15.71 1.88 -14.04
C ILE A 30 14.86 3.13 -14.33
N TYR A 31 15.48 4.29 -14.49
CA TYR A 31 14.76 5.51 -14.82
C TYR A 31 14.00 5.38 -16.15
N ILE A 32 14.64 4.85 -17.19
CA ILE A 32 14.03 4.67 -18.50
C ILE A 32 12.90 3.64 -18.45
N VAL A 33 13.11 2.45 -17.86
CA VAL A 33 12.05 1.42 -17.81
C VAL A 33 10.82 1.91 -17.04
N ARG A 34 11.01 2.69 -15.97
CA ARG A 34 9.90 3.34 -15.24
C ARG A 34 9.17 4.37 -16.11
N LYS A 35 9.89 5.15 -16.90
CA LYS A 35 9.27 6.10 -17.85
C LYS A 35 8.45 5.38 -18.92
N LEU A 36 9.00 4.33 -19.53
CA LEU A 36 8.28 3.50 -20.50
C LEU A 36 7.01 2.90 -19.88
N TYR A 37 7.13 2.31 -18.69
CA TYR A 37 5.99 1.71 -18.00
C TYR A 37 4.91 2.74 -17.64
N SER A 38 5.29 3.99 -17.32
CA SER A 38 4.34 5.08 -17.09
C SER A 38 3.59 5.54 -18.36
N TRP A 39 4.09 5.20 -19.55
CA TRP A 39 3.44 5.49 -20.84
C TRP A 39 2.60 4.33 -21.37
N ARG A 40 2.42 3.26 -20.58
CA ARG A 40 1.61 2.12 -20.97
C ARG A 40 0.17 2.54 -21.29
N ARG A 41 -0.44 1.87 -22.25
CA ARG A 41 -1.84 2.06 -22.63
C ARG A 41 -2.72 1.21 -21.73
N LEU A 42 -3.60 1.86 -20.98
CA LEU A 42 -4.58 1.20 -20.12
C LEU A 42 -5.97 1.34 -20.75
N THR A 43 -6.68 0.24 -20.91
CA THR A 43 -8.15 0.26 -21.04
C THR A 43 -8.75 -0.12 -19.71
N LYS A 44 -9.57 0.76 -19.17
CA LYS A 44 -10.42 0.44 -18.02
C LYS A 44 -11.60 -0.38 -18.52
N GLU A 45 -12.02 -1.37 -17.75
CA GLU A 45 -13.27 -2.07 -18.00
C GLU A 45 -14.40 -1.04 -18.08
N SER A 46 -15.20 -1.12 -19.14
CA SER A 46 -16.35 -0.26 -19.29
C SER A 46 -17.42 -0.66 -18.27
N TRP A 47 -17.92 0.32 -17.53
CA TRP A 47 -19.09 0.23 -16.65
C TRP A 47 -20.14 -0.78 -17.13
N ASN A 48 -20.51 -1.74 -16.27
CA ASN A 48 -21.63 -2.64 -16.50
C ASN A 48 -22.90 -2.05 -15.84
N PRO A 49 -23.95 -1.71 -16.61
CA PRO A 49 -25.20 -1.18 -16.07
C PRO A 49 -25.90 -2.04 -15.02
N GLU A 50 -25.66 -3.36 -15.03
CA GLU A 50 -26.34 -4.31 -14.13
C GLU A 50 -25.75 -4.34 -12.71
N HIS A 51 -24.53 -3.85 -12.53
CA HIS A 51 -23.87 -3.77 -11.22
C HIS A 51 -23.67 -2.32 -10.82
N GLN A 52 -24.27 -1.91 -9.70
CA GLN A 52 -23.97 -0.62 -9.12
C GLN A 52 -22.52 -0.61 -8.62
N GLU A 53 -21.75 0.39 -9.04
CA GLU A 53 -20.37 0.58 -8.60
C GLU A 53 -20.29 0.68 -7.08
N VAL A 54 -19.34 -0.06 -6.50
CA VAL A 54 -19.05 -0.02 -5.07
C VAL A 54 -17.95 1.00 -4.84
N SER A 55 -18.25 2.05 -4.08
CA SER A 55 -17.28 3.08 -3.76
C SER A 55 -16.47 2.73 -2.51
N VAL A 56 -15.16 2.71 -2.66
CA VAL A 56 -14.20 2.37 -1.59
C VAL A 56 -13.35 3.59 -1.30
N VAL A 57 -13.33 4.03 -0.04
CA VAL A 57 -12.48 5.12 0.44
C VAL A 57 -11.30 4.50 1.18
N CYS A 58 -10.10 4.82 0.74
CA CYS A 58 -8.86 4.22 1.22
C CYS A 58 -8.02 5.27 1.95
N ILE A 59 -7.53 4.90 3.12
CA ILE A 59 -6.58 5.65 3.95
C ILE A 59 -5.54 4.69 4.56
N SER A 60 -4.38 5.22 4.93
CA SER A 60 -3.35 4.49 5.68
C SER A 60 -2.39 5.48 6.31
N ASP A 61 -1.56 5.00 7.23
CA ASP A 61 -0.47 5.79 7.82
C ASP A 61 -0.99 7.13 8.38
N THR A 62 -2.05 7.05 9.19
CA THR A 62 -2.63 8.22 9.85
C THR A 62 -1.76 8.68 11.00
N HIS A 63 -1.08 7.77 11.71
CA HIS A 63 -0.20 8.11 12.83
C HIS A 63 -0.89 9.06 13.83
N ASN A 64 -2.07 8.69 14.32
CA ASN A 64 -2.99 9.51 15.15
C ASN A 64 -3.62 10.73 14.46
N SER A 65 -3.25 11.05 13.22
CA SER A 65 -3.81 12.18 12.49
C SER A 65 -5.19 11.86 11.94
N GLN A 66 -6.13 12.77 12.18
CA GLN A 66 -7.49 12.67 11.64
C GLN A 66 -7.64 13.63 10.46
N CYS A 67 -8.42 13.24 9.47
CA CYS A 67 -8.75 14.08 8.32
C CYS A 67 -10.22 13.91 7.92
N PRO A 68 -10.80 14.87 7.18
CA PRO A 68 -12.14 14.68 6.62
C PRO A 68 -12.16 13.49 5.65
N ILE A 69 -12.95 12.47 5.97
CA ILE A 69 -13.14 11.30 5.10
C ILE A 69 -14.36 11.55 4.21
N PRO A 70 -14.22 11.50 2.87
CA PRO A 70 -15.36 11.63 1.98
C PRO A 70 -16.33 10.46 2.17
N PRO A 71 -17.64 10.61 1.89
CA PRO A 71 -18.58 9.51 1.97
C PRO A 71 -18.27 8.42 0.94
N GLY A 72 -18.52 7.16 1.31
CA GLY A 72 -18.41 5.99 0.45
C GLY A 72 -19.11 4.79 1.07
N ASP A 73 -19.17 3.67 0.34
CA ASP A 73 -19.81 2.46 0.82
C ASP A 73 -18.91 1.70 1.81
N ILE A 74 -17.60 1.64 1.50
CA ILE A 74 -16.59 0.94 2.29
C ILE A 74 -15.46 1.92 2.64
N LEU A 75 -15.04 1.95 3.91
CA LEU A 75 -13.82 2.61 4.37
C LEU A 75 -12.75 1.55 4.69
N ILE A 76 -11.56 1.70 4.12
CA ILE A 76 -10.40 0.85 4.38
C ILE A 76 -9.28 1.68 5.02
N HIS A 77 -8.73 1.19 6.15
CA HIS A 77 -7.48 1.68 6.74
C HIS A 77 -6.38 0.62 6.63
N ALA A 78 -5.33 0.88 5.84
CA ALA A 78 -4.26 -0.08 5.55
C ALA A 78 -3.06 -0.01 6.53
N GLY A 79 -3.35 0.09 7.84
CA GLY A 79 -2.33 0.07 8.90
C GLY A 79 -1.70 1.41 9.25
N ASP A 80 -0.89 1.39 10.32
CA ASP A 80 -0.32 2.55 11.00
C ASP A 80 -1.40 3.55 11.43
N LEU A 81 -2.35 3.03 12.21
CA LEU A 81 -3.40 3.81 12.85
C LEU A 81 -2.80 4.81 13.85
N THR A 82 -1.77 4.35 14.56
CA THR A 82 -1.19 5.05 15.70
C THR A 82 0.25 5.44 15.45
N GLN A 83 0.77 6.39 16.24
CA GLN A 83 2.20 6.73 16.21
C GLN A 83 3.05 5.74 17.01
N SER A 84 2.53 5.24 18.14
CA SER A 84 3.31 4.41 19.07
C SER A 84 2.60 3.12 19.50
N GLY A 85 1.35 2.91 19.10
CA GLY A 85 0.61 1.68 19.40
C GLY A 85 0.08 1.58 20.82
N SER A 86 -0.08 2.69 21.55
CA SER A 86 -0.68 2.66 22.88
C SER A 86 -2.20 2.41 22.82
N LEU A 87 -2.77 1.92 23.93
CA LEU A 87 -4.22 1.69 24.03
C LEU A 87 -5.02 3.00 23.89
N GLU A 88 -4.49 4.11 24.38
CA GLU A 88 -5.14 5.43 24.29
C GLU A 88 -5.19 5.92 22.84
N GLU A 89 -4.08 5.83 22.11
CA GLU A 89 -4.01 6.17 20.69
C GLU A 89 -4.97 5.30 19.85
N LEU A 90 -5.02 4.00 20.13
CA LEU A 90 -5.93 3.08 19.46
C LEU A 90 -7.38 3.44 19.75
N ARG A 91 -7.75 3.71 21.00
CA ARG A 91 -9.12 4.15 21.36
C ARG A 91 -9.50 5.44 20.63
N ALA A 92 -8.64 6.44 20.62
CA ALA A 92 -8.92 7.71 19.94
C ALA A 92 -9.14 7.51 18.42
N THR A 93 -8.30 6.68 17.79
CA THR A 93 -8.42 6.41 16.35
C THR A 93 -9.64 5.57 16.03
N ILE A 94 -9.94 4.54 16.83
CA ILE A 94 -11.14 3.70 16.68
C ILE A 94 -12.41 4.53 16.82
N SER A 95 -12.51 5.39 17.85
CA SER A 95 -13.67 6.27 18.02
C SER A 95 -13.89 7.17 16.80
N TRP A 96 -12.82 7.78 16.28
CA TRP A 96 -12.90 8.60 15.07
C TRP A 96 -13.35 7.80 13.84
N LEU A 97 -12.85 6.57 13.67
CA LEU A 97 -13.25 5.71 12.56
C LEU A 97 -14.72 5.25 12.69
N GLN A 98 -15.21 5.01 13.92
CA GLN A 98 -16.59 4.62 14.18
C GLN A 98 -17.59 5.71 13.78
N GLU A 99 -17.23 6.98 13.95
CA GLU A 99 -18.05 8.15 13.56
C GLU A 99 -18.23 8.28 12.03
N GLN A 100 -17.43 7.57 11.23
CA GLN A 100 -17.51 7.69 9.78
C GLN A 100 -18.77 6.99 9.22
N PRO A 101 -19.47 7.59 8.24
CA PRO A 101 -20.81 7.17 7.79
C PRO A 101 -20.80 5.94 6.86
N HIS A 102 -19.66 5.27 6.72
CA HIS A 102 -19.49 4.17 5.77
C HIS A 102 -20.20 2.93 6.30
N GLN A 103 -20.88 2.20 5.41
CA GLN A 103 -21.62 0.98 5.78
C GLN A 103 -20.67 -0.11 6.29
N PHE A 104 -19.47 -0.20 5.71
CA PHE A 104 -18.43 -1.12 6.15
C PHE A 104 -17.14 -0.38 6.43
N LYS A 105 -16.49 -0.71 7.55
CA LYS A 105 -15.20 -0.16 7.97
C LYS A 105 -14.24 -1.33 8.18
N VAL A 106 -13.18 -1.42 7.40
CA VAL A 106 -12.19 -2.50 7.45
C VAL A 106 -10.83 -1.92 7.79
N VAL A 107 -10.16 -2.52 8.76
CA VAL A 107 -8.88 -2.06 9.28
C VAL A 107 -7.91 -3.23 9.35
N ILE A 108 -6.67 -3.00 8.97
CA ILE A 108 -5.52 -3.84 9.37
C ILE A 108 -4.58 -3.00 10.23
N ALA A 109 -3.72 -3.64 11.00
CA ALA A 109 -2.62 -2.98 11.69
C ALA A 109 -1.46 -2.65 10.72
N GLY A 110 -0.56 -1.78 11.16
CA GLY A 110 0.75 -1.55 10.58
C GLY A 110 1.87 -1.73 11.61
N ASN A 111 3.08 -1.31 11.27
CA ASN A 111 4.23 -1.52 12.14
C ASN A 111 4.27 -0.61 13.37
N HIS A 112 3.55 0.52 13.37
CA HIS A 112 3.44 1.40 14.54
C HIS A 112 2.38 0.95 15.56
N ASP A 113 1.49 0.03 15.19
CA ASP A 113 0.39 -0.43 16.05
C ASP A 113 0.84 -1.53 17.02
N LEU A 114 1.86 -1.23 17.84
CA LEU A 114 2.58 -2.17 18.71
C LEU A 114 1.67 -3.05 19.57
N LEU A 115 0.66 -2.48 20.23
CA LEU A 115 -0.25 -3.24 21.10
C LEU A 115 -1.02 -4.33 20.37
N LEU A 116 -1.20 -4.21 19.05
CA LEU A 116 -1.93 -5.20 18.26
C LEU A 116 -1.10 -6.46 17.98
N ASP A 117 0.24 -6.38 18.01
CA ASP A 117 1.15 -7.48 17.68
C ASP A 117 1.49 -8.33 18.92
N PRO A 118 1.02 -9.60 19.00
CA PRO A 118 1.35 -10.48 20.12
C PRO A 118 2.86 -10.74 20.29
N SER A 119 3.66 -10.62 19.23
CA SER A 119 5.11 -10.79 19.31
C SER A 119 5.81 -9.66 20.08
N LYS A 120 5.09 -8.58 20.37
CA LYS A 120 5.54 -7.42 21.14
C LYS A 120 5.03 -7.42 22.58
N ASP A 121 4.33 -8.46 23.00
CA ASP A 121 3.85 -8.57 24.38
C ASP A 121 5.00 -8.55 25.38
N ASP A 122 4.83 -7.78 26.44
CA ASP A 122 5.72 -7.78 27.59
C ASP A 122 5.58 -9.06 28.42
N ARG A 123 6.60 -9.38 29.22
CA ARG A 123 6.62 -10.60 30.03
C ARG A 123 5.62 -10.62 31.18
N VAL A 124 5.15 -9.44 31.61
CA VAL A 124 4.23 -9.31 32.76
C VAL A 124 2.76 -9.33 32.34
N GLY A 125 2.49 -9.28 31.03
CA GLY A 125 1.16 -9.45 30.42
C GLY A 125 0.34 -8.16 30.33
N GLU A 126 0.94 -6.99 30.54
CA GLU A 126 0.23 -5.70 30.50
C GLU A 126 -0.35 -5.40 29.11
N ALA A 127 0.43 -5.63 28.04
CA ALA A 127 -0.01 -5.49 26.65
C ALA A 127 -1.18 -6.42 26.32
N VAL A 128 -1.16 -7.66 26.83
CA VAL A 128 -2.27 -8.61 26.65
C VAL A 128 -3.54 -8.08 27.32
N LEU A 129 -3.44 -7.57 28.56
CA LEU A 129 -4.57 -7.00 29.29
C LEU A 129 -5.09 -5.73 28.64
N ALA A 130 -4.21 -4.84 28.18
CA ALA A 130 -4.57 -3.60 27.49
C ALA A 130 -5.28 -3.90 26.16
N ARG A 131 -4.75 -4.82 25.35
CA ARG A 131 -5.35 -5.21 24.06
C ARG A 131 -6.75 -5.81 24.19
N LYS A 132 -7.03 -6.53 25.29
CA LYS A 132 -8.38 -7.04 25.58
C LYS A 132 -9.42 -5.94 25.83
N GLN A 133 -8.98 -4.71 26.13
CA GLN A 133 -9.87 -3.57 26.34
C GLN A 133 -10.15 -2.77 25.05
N ILE A 134 -9.68 -3.25 23.90
CA ILE A 134 -9.95 -2.62 22.60
C ILE A 134 -11.37 -2.99 22.17
N GLU A 135 -12.19 -1.97 21.92
CA GLU A 135 -13.57 -2.12 21.47
C GLU A 135 -13.73 -1.65 20.03
N TRP A 136 -13.62 -2.56 19.08
CA TRP A 136 -13.71 -2.22 17.64
C TRP A 136 -15.11 -1.76 17.20
N GLY A 137 -16.17 -2.11 17.93
CA GLY A 137 -17.55 -1.79 17.56
C GLY A 137 -17.93 -2.41 16.21
N ASP A 138 -18.34 -1.58 15.25
CA ASP A 138 -18.72 -2.01 13.90
C ASP A 138 -17.54 -2.10 12.91
N ILE A 139 -16.33 -1.73 13.35
CA ILE A 139 -15.10 -1.87 12.57
C ILE A 139 -14.66 -3.34 12.52
N ARG A 140 -14.28 -3.80 11.34
CA ARG A 140 -13.73 -5.13 11.12
C ARG A 140 -12.21 -5.08 11.05
N TYR A 141 -11.57 -5.52 12.12
CA TYR A 141 -10.12 -5.72 12.15
C TYR A 141 -9.74 -7.06 11.50
N LEU A 142 -8.82 -7.03 10.53
CA LEU A 142 -8.29 -8.21 9.87
C LEU A 142 -6.79 -8.38 10.17
N GLN A 143 -6.38 -9.62 10.42
CA GLN A 143 -4.98 -9.97 10.65
C GLN A 143 -4.74 -11.38 10.08
N ASP A 144 -4.22 -11.44 8.86
CA ASP A 144 -4.06 -12.69 8.10
C ASP A 144 -5.39 -13.47 7.95
N THR A 145 -6.49 -12.73 7.77
CA THR A 145 -7.85 -13.29 7.70
C THR A 145 -8.67 -12.62 6.60
N SER A 146 -9.77 -13.27 6.24
CA SER A 146 -10.75 -12.75 5.28
C SER A 146 -12.09 -12.43 5.92
N MET A 147 -12.83 -11.54 5.27
CA MET A 147 -14.27 -11.35 5.46
C MET A 147 -14.97 -11.23 4.10
N VAL A 148 -16.29 -11.38 4.09
CA VAL A 148 -17.12 -11.16 2.91
C VAL A 148 -18.05 -9.99 3.18
N ILE A 149 -18.09 -9.05 2.24
CA ILE A 149 -18.99 -7.91 2.25
C ILE A 149 -20.02 -8.11 1.15
N ALA A 150 -21.31 -8.05 1.51
CA ALA A 150 -22.41 -8.10 0.57
C ALA A 150 -23.09 -6.72 0.49
N LEU A 151 -23.00 -6.06 -0.66
CA LEU A 151 -23.61 -4.77 -0.91
C LEU A 151 -23.90 -4.58 -2.40
N LYS A 152 -24.94 -3.82 -2.75
CA LYS A 152 -25.24 -3.45 -4.14
C LYS A 152 -25.31 -4.65 -5.11
N GLY A 153 -25.83 -5.79 -4.63
CA GLY A 153 -25.94 -7.03 -5.41
C GLY A 153 -24.62 -7.78 -5.63
N ARG A 154 -23.51 -7.33 -5.01
CA ARG A 154 -22.19 -7.95 -5.12
C ARG A 154 -21.78 -8.58 -3.80
N ARG A 155 -20.93 -9.60 -3.90
CA ARG A 155 -20.26 -10.25 -2.78
C ARG A 155 -18.77 -10.10 -3.00
N LEU A 156 -18.11 -9.33 -2.14
CA LEU A 156 -16.69 -9.01 -2.23
C LEU A 156 -15.94 -9.69 -1.08
N LYS A 157 -14.94 -10.51 -1.40
CA LYS A 157 -14.04 -11.08 -0.41
C LYS A 157 -12.87 -10.13 -0.16
N VAL A 158 -12.71 -9.73 1.09
CA VAL A 158 -11.64 -8.87 1.55
C VAL A 158 -10.66 -9.71 2.37
N TYR A 159 -9.37 -9.70 2.02
CA TYR A 159 -8.31 -10.30 2.82
C TYR A 159 -7.37 -9.21 3.35
N GLY A 160 -7.02 -9.27 4.63
CA GLY A 160 -6.19 -8.27 5.29
C GLY A 160 -5.00 -8.88 6.01
N SER A 161 -3.81 -8.29 5.85
CA SER A 161 -2.59 -8.69 6.58
C SER A 161 -1.72 -7.49 6.97
N PRO A 162 -1.31 -7.35 8.25
CA PRO A 162 -0.52 -6.21 8.72
C PRO A 162 0.97 -6.31 8.40
N LYS A 163 1.41 -7.41 7.79
CA LYS A 163 2.82 -7.75 7.62
C LYS A 163 3.56 -6.70 6.78
N SER A 164 4.72 -6.25 7.25
CA SER A 164 5.63 -5.38 6.48
C SER A 164 7.09 -5.87 6.51
N PRO A 165 7.89 -5.59 5.46
CA PRO A 165 9.30 -5.96 5.47
C PRO A 165 10.06 -5.21 6.56
N ARG A 166 10.94 -5.90 7.30
CA ARG A 166 11.62 -5.35 8.47
C ARG A 166 12.41 -4.07 8.17
N HIS A 167 12.20 -3.08 9.03
CA HIS A 167 12.99 -1.86 9.15
C HIS A 167 12.99 -1.46 10.64
N GLY A 168 14.04 -1.81 11.38
CA GLY A 168 14.07 -1.64 12.84
C GLY A 168 13.40 -2.80 13.59
N ASN A 169 12.81 -2.50 14.75
CA ASN A 169 12.18 -3.48 15.64
C ASN A 169 10.71 -3.11 15.94
N TRP A 170 9.90 -2.96 14.89
CA TRP A 170 8.50 -2.57 14.98
C TRP A 170 7.55 -3.77 14.86
N ALA A 171 6.25 -3.55 15.01
CA ALA A 171 5.22 -4.60 14.94
C ALA A 171 5.09 -5.22 13.54
N PHE A 172 4.66 -6.48 13.49
CA PHE A 172 4.32 -7.23 12.28
C PHE A 172 5.42 -7.29 11.20
N GLN A 173 6.68 -7.13 11.61
CA GLN A 173 7.82 -7.09 10.69
C GLN A 173 8.43 -8.48 10.43
N TYR A 174 8.60 -8.83 9.16
CA TYR A 174 9.30 -10.05 8.73
C TYR A 174 10.64 -9.74 8.04
N PRO A 175 11.67 -10.62 8.14
CA PRO A 175 12.92 -10.43 7.41
C PRO A 175 12.68 -10.33 5.90
N ARG A 176 13.42 -9.44 5.20
CA ARG A 176 13.14 -9.11 3.78
C ARG A 176 13.36 -10.28 2.83
N GLU A 177 14.25 -11.18 3.22
CA GLU A 177 14.62 -12.42 2.54
C GLU A 177 13.63 -13.57 2.76
N SER A 178 12.71 -13.43 3.72
CA SER A 178 11.76 -14.49 4.06
C SER A 178 10.51 -14.44 3.17
N ASP A 179 10.18 -15.59 2.56
CA ASP A 179 8.91 -15.77 1.86
C ASP A 179 7.78 -16.07 2.86
N VAL A 180 7.17 -15.01 3.39
CA VAL A 180 6.01 -15.12 4.30
C VAL A 180 4.66 -15.09 3.59
N TRP A 181 4.66 -14.93 2.26
CA TRP A 181 3.47 -14.64 1.47
C TRP A 181 2.99 -15.82 0.63
N ARG A 182 3.90 -16.71 0.23
CA ARG A 182 3.59 -17.85 -0.64
C ARG A 182 2.32 -18.60 -0.19
N HIS A 183 1.30 -18.58 -1.04
CA HIS A 183 0.01 -19.25 -0.86
C HIS A 183 -0.77 -18.86 0.41
N THR A 184 -0.53 -17.65 0.92
CA THR A 184 -1.25 -17.16 2.12
C THR A 184 -2.53 -16.42 1.79
N ILE A 185 -2.59 -15.76 0.62
CA ILE A 185 -3.76 -15.00 0.18
C ILE A 185 -4.75 -15.94 -0.54
N PRO A 186 -6.05 -15.98 -0.21
CA PRO A 186 -7.01 -16.82 -0.95
C PRO A 186 -7.12 -16.41 -2.44
N ASP A 187 -7.25 -17.39 -3.35
CA ASP A 187 -7.36 -17.15 -4.82
C ASP A 187 -8.59 -16.31 -5.21
N ASP A 188 -9.66 -16.38 -4.41
CA ASP A 188 -10.93 -15.68 -4.62
C ASP A 188 -10.98 -14.31 -3.91
N THR A 189 -9.83 -13.68 -3.66
CA THR A 189 -9.76 -12.37 -2.99
C THR A 189 -10.05 -11.25 -3.98
N ASP A 190 -11.14 -10.50 -3.79
CA ASP A 190 -11.47 -9.32 -4.60
C ASP A 190 -10.71 -8.06 -4.13
N ILE A 191 -10.60 -7.88 -2.81
CA ILE A 191 -9.90 -6.75 -2.19
C ILE A 191 -8.80 -7.28 -1.28
N LEU A 192 -7.56 -6.96 -1.62
CA LEU A 192 -6.39 -7.23 -0.80
C LEU A 192 -6.02 -5.98 0.01
N ILE A 193 -5.77 -6.14 1.30
CA ILE A 193 -5.25 -5.08 2.17
C ILE A 193 -3.96 -5.58 2.80
N THR A 194 -2.84 -4.92 2.53
CA THR A 194 -1.55 -5.21 3.20
C THR A 194 -0.94 -3.94 3.74
N HIS A 195 -0.16 -3.99 4.81
CA HIS A 195 0.47 -2.75 5.27
C HIS A 195 1.62 -2.34 4.35
N GLY A 196 2.52 -3.26 4.00
CA GLY A 196 3.61 -3.00 3.05
C GLY A 196 3.18 -3.11 1.57
N PRO A 197 3.81 -2.35 0.65
CA PRO A 197 3.54 -2.42 -0.78
C PRO A 197 4.16 -3.67 -1.44
N PRO A 198 3.62 -4.13 -2.59
CA PRO A 198 4.32 -5.05 -3.46
C PRO A 198 5.55 -4.36 -4.08
N ARG A 199 6.56 -5.13 -4.46
CA ARG A 199 7.75 -4.60 -5.14
C ARG A 199 7.37 -3.90 -6.45
N ALA A 200 8.11 -2.86 -6.82
CA ALA A 200 8.04 -2.12 -8.10
C ALA A 200 6.82 -1.22 -8.32
N HIS A 201 5.84 -1.23 -7.40
CA HIS A 201 4.62 -0.42 -7.49
C HIS A 201 4.45 0.42 -6.24
N LEU A 202 4.45 1.75 -6.41
CA LEU A 202 4.25 2.72 -5.32
C LEU A 202 5.17 2.45 -4.10
N ASP A 203 6.38 1.91 -4.34
CA ASP A 203 7.30 1.36 -3.33
C ASP A 203 8.68 2.04 -3.34
N LEU A 204 8.80 3.18 -4.03
CA LEU A 204 10.08 3.85 -4.31
C LEU A 204 11.13 2.97 -4.96
N THR A 205 10.73 1.95 -5.73
CA THR A 205 11.61 1.07 -6.50
C THR A 205 12.50 0.17 -5.65
N THR A 206 12.46 0.16 -4.31
CA THR A 206 13.26 -0.77 -3.48
C THR A 206 12.57 -1.29 -2.23
N LEU A 207 11.51 -0.65 -1.76
CA LEU A 207 11.02 -0.89 -0.40
C LEU A 207 9.97 -1.99 -0.30
N GLY A 208 9.26 -2.29 -1.39
CA GLY A 208 8.18 -3.27 -1.44
C GLY A 208 8.66 -4.72 -1.44
N CYS A 209 7.73 -5.64 -1.26
CA CYS A 209 8.02 -7.07 -1.12
C CYS A 209 7.92 -7.83 -2.47
N PRO A 210 8.98 -8.54 -2.91
CA PRO A 210 8.94 -9.32 -4.15
C PRO A 210 8.05 -10.57 -4.02
N HIS A 211 7.92 -11.12 -2.81
CA HIS A 211 7.04 -12.27 -2.54
C HIS A 211 5.56 -11.88 -2.62
N LEU A 212 5.20 -10.70 -2.11
CA LEU A 212 3.85 -10.15 -2.25
C LEU A 212 3.51 -9.86 -3.72
N LEU A 213 4.47 -9.33 -4.49
CA LEU A 213 4.29 -9.15 -5.93
C LEU A 213 3.97 -10.47 -6.64
N ARG A 214 4.64 -11.56 -6.28
CA ARG A 214 4.33 -12.91 -6.82
C ARG A 214 2.91 -13.37 -6.50
N GLU A 215 2.39 -13.05 -5.32
CA GLU A 215 1.01 -13.38 -4.98
C GLU A 215 0.00 -12.57 -5.79
N LEU A 216 0.31 -11.32 -6.15
CA LEU A 216 -0.57 -10.53 -7.03
C LEU A 216 -0.72 -11.17 -8.42
N TRP A 217 0.37 -11.70 -8.99
CA TRP A 217 0.34 -12.47 -10.24
C TRP A 217 -0.41 -13.81 -10.14
N ARG A 218 -0.70 -14.28 -8.92
CA ARG A 218 -1.50 -15.49 -8.69
C ARG A 218 -2.96 -15.16 -8.49
N VAL A 219 -3.24 -14.19 -7.61
CA VAL A 219 -4.59 -13.90 -7.10
C VAL A 219 -5.34 -12.91 -7.99
N HIS A 220 -4.65 -11.93 -8.60
CA HIS A 220 -5.25 -10.88 -9.41
C HIS A 220 -6.45 -10.16 -8.73
N PRO A 221 -6.29 -9.61 -7.51
CA PRO A 221 -7.39 -8.92 -6.84
C PRO A 221 -7.83 -7.68 -7.65
N ALA A 222 -9.11 -7.34 -7.63
CA ALA A 222 -9.60 -6.12 -8.29
C ALA A 222 -9.00 -4.84 -7.66
N LEU A 223 -8.78 -4.86 -6.34
CA LEU A 223 -8.21 -3.76 -5.57
C LEU A 223 -7.16 -4.26 -4.58
N HIS A 224 -6.00 -3.61 -4.54
CA HIS A 224 -4.99 -3.80 -3.51
C HIS A 224 -4.69 -2.46 -2.82
N VAL A 225 -5.05 -2.35 -1.55
CA VAL A 225 -4.79 -1.17 -0.72
C VAL A 225 -3.62 -1.46 0.22
N PHE A 226 -2.66 -0.55 0.27
CA PHE A 226 -1.49 -0.67 1.13
C PHE A 226 -0.92 0.68 1.55
N GLY A 227 0.03 0.71 2.48
CA GLY A 227 0.62 1.94 3.02
C GLY A 227 2.12 1.81 3.20
N HIS A 228 2.63 2.19 4.39
CA HIS A 228 3.99 2.04 4.90
C HIS A 228 5.05 2.89 4.19
N VAL A 229 5.02 2.96 2.86
CA VAL A 229 5.94 3.76 2.06
C VAL A 229 5.27 5.08 1.74
N HIS A 230 5.40 6.06 2.65
CA HIS A 230 4.65 7.31 2.56
C HIS A 230 4.92 8.08 1.26
N GLU A 231 6.16 8.11 0.75
CA GLU A 231 6.47 8.80 -0.51
C GLU A 231 5.94 8.06 -1.76
N GLY A 232 5.41 6.85 -1.57
CA GLY A 232 4.71 6.06 -2.58
C GLY A 232 3.26 6.46 -2.78
N TYR A 233 2.74 7.45 -2.04
CA TYR A 233 1.34 7.89 -2.14
C TYR A 233 0.88 8.04 -3.59
N GLY A 234 -0.27 7.44 -3.91
CA GLY A 234 -0.88 7.53 -5.22
C GLY A 234 -1.67 6.29 -5.60
N GLN A 235 -1.93 6.19 -6.89
CA GLN A 235 -2.69 5.10 -7.47
C GLN A 235 -2.02 4.62 -8.76
N GLU A 236 -2.07 3.31 -8.99
CA GLU A 236 -1.54 2.67 -10.17
C GLU A 236 -2.46 1.52 -10.62
N TRP A 237 -2.44 1.15 -11.89
CA TRP A 237 -3.14 -0.02 -12.41
C TRP A 237 -2.14 -1.11 -12.83
N ALA A 238 -2.41 -2.35 -12.42
CA ALA A 238 -1.74 -3.54 -12.92
C ALA A 238 -2.64 -4.27 -13.94
N GLN A 239 -2.00 -4.84 -14.97
CA GLN A 239 -2.61 -5.55 -16.09
C GLN A 239 -2.20 -7.04 -16.14
N PHE A 240 -1.08 -7.39 -15.50
CA PHE A 240 -0.49 -8.73 -15.51
C PHE A 240 -0.19 -9.25 -16.92
N ASP A 241 0.39 -8.38 -17.75
CA ASP A 241 0.81 -8.70 -19.11
C ASP A 241 2.33 -8.85 -19.24
N SER A 242 2.78 -9.26 -20.42
CA SER A 242 4.22 -9.43 -20.69
C SER A 242 5.04 -8.13 -20.52
N PHE A 243 4.42 -6.96 -20.68
CA PHE A 243 5.11 -5.69 -20.53
C PHE A 243 5.32 -5.34 -19.06
N GLN A 244 4.30 -5.53 -18.23
CA GLN A 244 4.40 -5.46 -16.78
C GLN A 244 5.45 -6.46 -16.26
N ALA A 245 5.42 -7.72 -16.70
CA ALA A 245 6.39 -8.73 -16.27
C ALA A 245 7.84 -8.33 -16.61
N ALA A 246 8.06 -7.79 -17.81
CA ALA A 246 9.39 -7.29 -18.22
C ALA A 246 9.83 -6.10 -17.36
N TYR A 247 8.93 -5.16 -17.08
CA TYR A 247 9.19 -3.99 -16.22
C TYR A 247 9.56 -4.41 -14.80
N GLU A 248 8.75 -5.27 -14.18
CA GLU A 248 8.97 -5.73 -12.82
C GLU A 248 10.26 -6.51 -12.69
N ARG A 249 10.58 -7.41 -13.64
CA ARG A 249 11.88 -8.10 -13.69
C ARG A 249 13.03 -7.10 -13.71
N ALA A 250 12.95 -6.08 -14.58
CA ALA A 250 14.00 -5.06 -14.64
C ALA A 250 14.18 -4.34 -13.30
N VAL A 251 13.09 -4.04 -12.58
CA VAL A 251 13.16 -3.43 -11.24
C VAL A 251 13.74 -4.37 -10.18
N LEU A 252 13.32 -5.63 -10.19
CA LEU A 252 13.78 -6.66 -9.25
C LEU A 252 15.27 -6.94 -9.39
N GLU A 253 15.79 -6.95 -10.62
CA GLU A 253 17.20 -7.21 -10.94
C GLU A 253 18.09 -5.95 -10.87
N GLY A 254 17.52 -4.79 -10.53
CA GLY A 254 18.27 -3.53 -10.38
C GLY A 254 18.61 -2.84 -11.71
N GLY A 255 17.95 -3.21 -12.80
CA GLY A 255 18.08 -2.61 -14.12
C GLY A 255 18.97 -3.43 -15.05
N GLY A 256 19.81 -2.75 -15.84
CA GLY A 256 20.73 -3.37 -16.78
C GLY A 256 20.33 -3.23 -18.25
N PHE A 257 21.32 -3.29 -19.13
CA PHE A 257 21.15 -3.07 -20.57
C PHE A 257 20.18 -4.08 -21.21
N TRP A 258 20.34 -5.36 -20.92
CA TRP A 258 19.48 -6.41 -21.49
C TRP A 258 18.03 -6.29 -21.01
N ASN A 259 17.83 -5.99 -19.72
CA ASN A 259 16.50 -5.72 -19.18
C ASN A 259 15.85 -4.51 -19.86
N LEU A 260 16.60 -3.44 -20.10
CA LEU A 260 16.10 -2.29 -20.85
C LEU A 260 15.68 -2.68 -22.28
N VAL A 261 16.47 -3.50 -22.99
CA VAL A 261 16.12 -3.99 -24.34
C VAL A 261 14.84 -4.82 -24.32
N VAL A 262 14.68 -5.73 -23.34
CA VAL A 262 13.49 -6.55 -23.18
C VAL A 262 12.25 -5.69 -22.91
N VAL A 263 12.36 -4.71 -21.99
CA VAL A 263 11.27 -3.77 -21.68
C VAL A 263 10.91 -2.92 -22.89
N LEU A 264 11.90 -2.39 -23.63
CA LEU A 264 11.67 -1.61 -24.86
C LEU A 264 10.95 -2.43 -25.91
N ARG A 265 11.36 -3.69 -26.12
CA ARG A 265 10.68 -4.59 -27.06
C ARG A 265 9.24 -4.86 -26.64
N ALA A 266 8.99 -5.12 -25.37
CA ALA A 266 7.65 -5.37 -24.84
C ALA A 266 6.77 -4.10 -24.92
N PHE A 267 7.34 -2.92 -24.67
CA PHE A 267 6.65 -1.63 -24.85
C PHE A 267 6.27 -1.40 -26.32
N VAL A 268 7.20 -1.58 -27.26
CA VAL A 268 6.89 -1.41 -28.70
C VAL A 268 5.80 -2.37 -29.13
N PHE A 269 5.84 -3.63 -28.68
CA PHE A 269 4.80 -4.60 -28.97
C PHE A 269 3.43 -4.17 -28.38
N SER A 270 3.40 -3.64 -27.16
CA SER A 270 2.15 -3.19 -26.52
C SER A 270 1.52 -1.96 -27.20
N LEU A 271 2.27 -1.18 -27.99
CA LEU A 271 1.71 -0.10 -28.80
C LEU A 271 0.82 -0.62 -29.94
N PHE A 272 1.10 -1.81 -30.47
CA PHE A 272 0.37 -2.45 -31.57
C PHE A 272 -0.65 -3.49 -31.09
N ALA A 273 -0.48 -4.02 -29.88
CA ALA A 273 -1.46 -4.91 -29.27
C ALA A 273 -2.76 -4.15 -28.93
N SER A 274 -3.88 -4.88 -28.91
CA SER A 274 -5.09 -4.36 -28.26
C SER A 274 -4.77 -4.02 -26.82
N PRO A 275 -5.20 -2.85 -26.30
CA PRO A 275 -4.91 -2.47 -24.93
C PRO A 275 -5.37 -3.57 -23.96
N ALA A 276 -4.50 -3.94 -23.03
CA ALA A 276 -4.85 -4.89 -22.00
C ALA A 276 -5.85 -4.24 -21.03
N LEU A 277 -6.83 -5.03 -20.63
CA LEU A 277 -7.81 -4.65 -19.63
C LEU A 277 -7.10 -4.50 -18.28
N ALA A 278 -7.18 -3.33 -17.67
CA ALA A 278 -6.62 -3.11 -16.34
C ALA A 278 -7.44 -3.91 -15.33
N THR A 279 -6.79 -4.82 -14.60
CA THR A 279 -7.49 -5.82 -13.77
C THR A 279 -7.33 -5.59 -12.27
N CYS A 280 -6.28 -4.88 -11.85
CA CYS A 280 -6.04 -4.60 -10.44
C CYS A 280 -5.67 -3.13 -10.22
N GLN A 281 -6.40 -2.45 -9.34
CA GLN A 281 -6.07 -1.11 -8.89
C GLN A 281 -5.19 -1.19 -7.64
N LEU A 282 -3.99 -0.61 -7.70
CA LEU A 282 -3.04 -0.52 -6.60
C LEU A 282 -3.14 0.86 -5.97
N ILE A 283 -3.41 0.93 -4.67
CA ILE A 283 -3.64 2.19 -3.95
C ILE A 283 -2.70 2.28 -2.75
N ASN A 284 -1.89 3.34 -2.74
CA ASN A 284 -1.14 3.79 -1.57
C ASN A 284 -1.74 5.11 -1.06
N PRO A 285 -2.62 5.08 -0.05
CA PRO A 285 -3.28 6.26 0.47
C PRO A 285 -2.61 6.80 1.75
N SER A 286 -1.28 6.66 1.90
CA SER A 286 -0.54 7.17 3.07
C SER A 286 -0.79 8.68 3.27
N LEU A 287 -1.50 9.00 4.35
CA LEU A 287 -1.99 10.35 4.62
C LEU A 287 -0.91 11.28 5.19
N VAL A 288 -0.08 10.76 6.09
CA VAL A 288 1.04 11.52 6.63
C VAL A 288 2.22 11.43 5.66
N GLY A 289 2.87 12.57 5.45
CA GLY A 289 4.13 12.61 4.72
C GLY A 289 5.21 11.78 5.40
N GLY A 290 6.30 11.46 4.69
CA GLY A 290 7.49 10.93 5.38
C GLY A 290 8.11 12.01 6.28
N LEU A 291 9.26 11.73 6.89
CA LEU A 291 10.11 12.68 7.66
C LEU A 291 10.46 14.01 6.93
N ARG A 292 10.00 14.22 5.69
CA ARG A 292 10.39 15.26 4.74
C ARG A 292 9.20 16.00 4.12
N ASP A 293 7.97 15.76 4.56
CA ASP A 293 6.77 16.26 3.90
C ASP A 293 5.71 16.66 4.94
N ASP A 294 5.56 17.98 5.16
CA ASP A 294 4.49 18.55 6.00
C ASP A 294 3.11 18.46 5.30
N ALA A 295 3.05 17.97 4.06
CA ALA A 295 1.80 17.83 3.33
C ALA A 295 0.97 16.68 3.88
N ARG A 296 -0.15 17.02 4.51
CA ARG A 296 -1.26 16.08 4.74
C ARG A 296 -1.90 15.76 3.40
N ARG A 297 -1.87 14.49 3.03
CA ARG A 297 -2.48 13.99 1.79
C ARG A 297 -3.97 13.70 2.02
N LYS A 298 -4.70 13.51 0.93
CA LYS A 298 -6.15 13.27 0.99
C LYS A 298 -6.42 11.77 0.90
N PRO A 299 -7.53 11.30 1.49
CA PRO A 299 -8.04 9.96 1.21
C PRO A 299 -8.21 9.73 -0.29
N ILE A 300 -7.99 8.49 -0.74
CA ILE A 300 -8.19 8.10 -2.14
C ILE A 300 -9.51 7.36 -2.24
N LYS A 301 -10.42 7.84 -3.09
CA LYS A 301 -11.70 7.19 -3.37
C LYS A 301 -11.65 6.50 -4.73
N VAL A 302 -12.01 5.23 -4.76
CA VAL A 302 -12.07 4.39 -5.96
C VAL A 302 -13.44 3.73 -6.10
N TYR A 303 -13.67 3.15 -7.27
CA TYR A 303 -14.88 2.41 -7.61
C TYR A 303 -14.46 1.06 -8.15
N ILE A 304 -15.05 0.01 -7.62
CA ILE A 304 -14.85 -1.37 -8.05
C ILE A 304 -16.16 -1.98 -8.50
#